data_AF-A0A2P7Q103-F1
#
_entry.id   AF-A0A2P7Q103-F1
#
_cell.length_a   1.000
_cell.length_b   1.000
_cell.length_c   1.000
_cell.angle_alpha   90.00
_cell.angle_beta   90.00
_cell.angle_gamma   90.00
#
_symmetry.space_group_name_H-M   'P 1'
#
loop_
_entity.id
_entity.type
_entity.pdbx_description
1 polymer ?
#
loop_
_entity_poly.entity_id
_entity_poly.type
_entity_poly.pdbx_seq_one_letter_code
_entity_poly.pdbx_strand_id
1 'polypeptide(L)'
;MKFLQLNLDARYKIYAQTKKVLRKYQKGIVSGKLTSEQFVDNMLEDPDMTDILKGINVSVPEFRDTYKEYVDTLIEIQNKSLAKQKEQSRYYSQRASFSSIFKLNEVLLDNGYDLSIPAQYLTQCDIDCIEKFVKTGNIDLGNEKIFNYVVKTV
;
A
#
# COMPACT_ATOMS: atom_id res chain seq x y z
N MET A 1 15.27 12.10 4.01
CA MET A 1 14.32 11.85 2.91
C MET A 1 12.97 11.47 3.52
N LYS A 2 11.83 11.64 2.83
CA LYS A 2 10.53 11.08 3.27
C LYS A 2 10.05 10.04 2.27
N PHE A 3 9.38 9.00 2.74
CA PHE A 3 8.88 7.93 1.87
C PHE A 3 7.94 8.44 0.77
N LEU A 4 7.08 9.42 1.10
CA LEU A 4 6.17 10.06 0.14
C LEU A 4 6.86 10.87 -0.98
N GLN A 5 8.17 11.16 -0.84
CA GLN A 5 8.94 11.85 -1.90
C GLN A 5 9.40 10.89 -2.99
N LEU A 6 9.29 9.57 -2.77
CA LEU A 6 9.52 8.57 -3.81
C LEU A 6 8.43 8.64 -4.88
N ASN A 7 8.80 8.36 -6.12
CA ASN A 7 7.84 8.21 -7.20
C ASN A 7 6.88 7.03 -6.93
N LEU A 8 5.68 7.06 -7.52
CA LEU A 8 4.63 6.08 -7.22
C LEU A 8 5.02 4.64 -7.57
N ASP A 9 5.80 4.43 -8.64
CA ASP A 9 6.30 3.11 -9.02
C ASP A 9 7.25 2.53 -7.97
N ALA A 10 8.20 3.33 -7.49
CA ALA A 10 9.12 2.97 -6.42
C ALA A 10 8.36 2.65 -5.13
N ARG A 11 7.40 3.51 -4.75
CA ARG A 11 6.55 3.30 -3.58
C ARG A 11 5.77 1.99 -3.67
N TYR A 12 5.19 1.70 -4.84
CA TYR A 12 4.47 0.45 -5.09
C TYR A 12 5.38 -0.78 -4.99
N LYS A 13 6.56 -0.75 -5.62
CA LYS A 13 7.53 -1.86 -5.55
C LYS A 13 7.96 -2.15 -4.12
N ILE A 14 8.33 -1.11 -3.37
CA ILE A 14 8.70 -1.24 -1.96
C ILE A 14 7.52 -1.78 -1.16
N TYR A 15 6.32 -1.22 -1.33
CA TYR A 15 5.11 -1.71 -0.66
C TYR A 15 4.86 -3.19 -0.94
N ALA A 16 4.91 -3.61 -2.22
CA ALA A 16 4.62 -4.97 -2.63
C ALA A 16 5.59 -5.97 -1.98
N GLN A 17 6.88 -5.68 -2.02
CA GLN A 17 7.90 -6.52 -1.39
C GLN A 17 7.75 -6.51 0.14
N THR A 18 7.54 -5.34 0.74
CA THR A 18 7.30 -5.18 2.19
C THR A 18 6.10 -6.00 2.65
N LYS A 19 4.94 -5.90 1.97
CA LYS A 19 3.72 -6.63 2.34
C LYS A 19 3.87 -8.14 2.19
N LYS A 20 4.56 -8.60 1.14
CA LYS A 20 4.88 -10.03 0.93
C LYS A 20 5.65 -10.58 2.12
N VAL A 21 6.70 -9.89 2.55
CA VAL A 21 7.56 -10.30 3.68
C VAL A 21 6.84 -10.13 5.02
N LEU A 22 6.14 -9.02 5.24
CA LEU A 22 5.38 -8.76 6.45
C LEU A 22 4.31 -9.82 6.72
N ARG A 23 3.64 -10.34 5.67
CA ARG A 23 2.70 -11.46 5.79
C ARG A 23 3.36 -12.75 6.29
N LYS A 24 4.60 -13.02 5.89
CA LYS A 24 5.39 -14.18 6.39
C LYS A 24 5.71 -14.06 7.88
N TYR A 25 6.03 -12.85 8.34
CA TYR A 25 6.43 -12.59 9.73
C TYR A 25 5.28 -12.13 10.64
N GLN A 26 4.04 -12.11 10.16
CA GLN A 26 2.88 -11.58 10.87
C GLN A 26 2.74 -12.12 12.30
N LYS A 27 2.89 -13.43 12.51
CA LYS A 27 2.81 -14.03 13.85
C LYS A 27 3.92 -13.53 14.79
N GLY A 28 5.13 -13.35 14.27
CA GLY A 28 6.27 -12.83 15.02
C GLY A 28 6.09 -11.37 15.41
N ILE A 29 5.59 -10.55 14.49
CA ILE A 29 5.30 -9.12 14.71
C ILE A 29 4.18 -8.95 15.75
N VAL A 30 3.06 -9.66 15.59
CA VAL A 30 1.92 -9.57 16.52
C VAL A 30 2.27 -10.06 17.92
N SER A 31 3.14 -11.07 18.03
CA SER A 31 3.59 -11.58 19.34
C SER A 31 4.74 -10.77 19.96
N GLY A 32 5.25 -9.73 19.28
CA GLY A 32 6.40 -8.94 19.73
C GLY A 32 7.75 -9.68 19.67
N LYS A 33 7.79 -10.90 19.11
CA LYS A 33 9.02 -11.69 18.95
C LYS A 33 9.94 -11.15 17.86
N LEU A 34 9.39 -10.39 16.92
CA LEU A 34 10.14 -9.67 15.90
C LEU A 34 9.80 -8.19 16.03
N THR A 35 10.80 -7.37 16.39
CA THR A 35 10.62 -5.91 16.46
C THR A 35 10.57 -5.31 15.06
N SER A 36 9.99 -4.11 14.93
CA SER A 36 10.00 -3.40 13.65
C SER A 36 11.42 -3.09 13.18
N GLU A 37 12.35 -2.83 14.10
CA GLU A 37 13.77 -2.66 13.79
C GLU A 37 14.39 -3.91 13.19
N GLN A 38 14.20 -5.07 13.82
CA GLN A 38 14.70 -6.34 13.28
C GLN A 38 14.08 -6.67 11.93
N PHE A 39 12.80 -6.35 11.74
CA PHE A 39 12.15 -6.51 10.45
C PHE A 39 12.78 -5.60 9.38
N VAL A 40 13.02 -4.34 9.70
CA VAL A 40 13.65 -3.35 8.81
C VAL A 40 15.03 -3.80 8.40
N ASP A 41 15.87 -4.19 9.36
CA ASP A 41 17.24 -4.63 9.07
C ASP A 41 17.25 -5.87 8.17
N ASN A 42 16.44 -6.89 8.50
CA ASN A 42 16.29 -8.07 7.66
C ASN A 42 15.78 -7.74 6.24
N MET A 43 14.90 -6.73 6.13
CA MET A 43 14.36 -6.33 4.83
C MET A 43 15.39 -5.58 3.99
N LEU A 44 16.24 -4.76 4.60
CA LEU A 44 17.26 -4.01 3.88
C LEU A 44 18.44 -4.89 3.46
N GLU A 45 18.56 -6.08 4.02
CA GLU A 45 19.46 -7.16 3.56
C GLU A 45 18.83 -8.06 2.49
N ASP A 46 17.51 -7.96 2.28
CA ASP A 46 16.80 -8.75 1.27
C ASP A 46 17.28 -8.36 -0.15
N PRO A 47 17.67 -9.34 -0.99
CA PRO A 47 18.15 -9.05 -2.34
C PRO A 47 17.12 -8.31 -3.20
N ASP A 48 15.85 -8.71 -3.15
CA ASP A 48 14.79 -8.07 -3.94
C ASP A 48 14.61 -6.61 -3.52
N MET A 49 14.62 -6.31 -2.21
CA MET A 49 14.54 -4.94 -1.71
C MET A 49 15.76 -4.13 -2.12
N THR A 50 16.96 -4.70 -1.97
CA THR A 50 18.21 -4.04 -2.33
C THR A 50 18.24 -3.67 -3.81
N ASP A 51 17.74 -4.55 -4.67
CA ASP A 51 17.67 -4.30 -6.11
C ASP A 51 16.63 -3.23 -6.47
N ILE A 52 15.49 -3.18 -5.76
CA ILE A 52 14.52 -2.08 -5.87
C ILE A 52 15.20 -0.74 -5.51
N LEU A 53 15.94 -0.68 -4.39
CA LEU A 53 16.60 0.54 -3.92
C LEU A 53 17.70 1.02 -4.87
N LYS A 54 18.50 0.09 -5.43
CA LYS A 54 19.47 0.40 -6.50
C LYS A 54 18.78 0.98 -7.73
N GLY A 55 17.66 0.40 -8.15
CA GLY A 55 16.89 0.86 -9.31
C GLY A 55 16.36 2.29 -9.19
N ILE A 56 16.26 2.82 -7.97
CA ILE A 56 15.79 4.18 -7.68
C ILE A 56 16.91 5.11 -7.20
N ASN A 57 18.18 4.68 -7.28
CA ASN A 57 19.37 5.40 -6.83
C ASN A 57 19.32 5.86 -5.36
N VAL A 58 18.75 5.02 -4.48
CA VAL A 58 18.68 5.30 -3.04
C VAL A 58 19.62 4.35 -2.29
N SER A 59 20.47 4.89 -1.42
CA SER A 59 21.37 4.07 -0.60
C SER A 59 20.66 3.50 0.64
N VAL A 60 21.00 2.27 1.02
CA VAL A 60 20.43 1.59 2.19
C VAL A 60 20.60 2.40 3.49
N PRO A 61 21.80 2.94 3.81
CA PRO A 61 22.00 3.69 5.06
C PRO A 61 21.13 4.94 5.14
N GLU A 62 20.97 5.66 4.02
CA GLU A 62 20.15 6.89 3.97
C GLU A 62 18.64 6.58 4.02
N PHE A 63 18.24 5.40 3.54
CA PHE A 63 16.84 5.00 3.49
C PHE A 63 16.34 4.35 4.78
N ARG A 64 17.23 3.78 5.59
CA ARG A 64 16.86 2.94 6.73
C ARG A 64 15.84 3.59 7.67
N ASP A 65 16.11 4.81 8.13
CA ASP A 65 15.22 5.48 9.09
C ASP A 65 13.88 5.85 8.43
N THR A 66 13.90 6.29 7.18
CA THR A 66 12.70 6.56 6.39
C THR A 66 11.84 5.30 6.21
N TYR A 67 12.49 4.16 5.97
CA TYR A 67 11.83 2.88 5.82
C TYR A 67 11.27 2.35 7.14
N LYS A 68 11.97 2.57 8.25
CA LYS A 68 11.49 2.24 9.59
C LYS A 68 10.18 2.96 9.90
N GLU A 69 10.12 4.28 9.71
CA GLU A 69 8.89 5.05 9.91
C GLU A 69 7.73 4.53 9.05
N TYR A 70 8.03 4.15 7.81
CA TYR A 70 7.05 3.56 6.91
C TYR A 70 6.55 2.19 7.38
N VAL A 71 7.45 1.30 7.78
CA VAL A 71 7.11 -0.03 8.32
C VAL A 71 6.27 0.09 9.60
N ASP A 72 6.65 1.00 10.51
CA ASP A 72 5.89 1.25 11.74
C ASP A 72 4.46 1.68 11.40
N THR A 73 4.29 2.57 10.41
CA THR A 73 2.97 2.98 9.90
C THR A 73 2.18 1.80 9.34
N LEU A 74 2.81 0.92 8.54
CA LEU A 74 2.14 -0.27 7.98
C LEU A 74 1.71 -1.26 9.07
N ILE A 75 2.56 -1.47 10.08
CA ILE A 75 2.26 -2.33 11.23
C ILE A 75 1.10 -1.73 12.03
N GLU A 76 1.09 -0.42 12.26
CA GLU A 76 0.01 0.26 12.96
C GLU A 76 -1.33 0.14 12.20
N ILE A 77 -1.34 0.38 10.88
CA ILE A 77 -2.52 0.19 10.03
C ILE A 77 -3.05 -1.23 10.14
N GLN A 78 -2.16 -2.23 10.08
CA GLN A 78 -2.53 -3.64 10.18
C GLN A 78 -3.05 -4.01 11.56
N ASN A 79 -2.40 -3.55 12.63
CA ASN A 79 -2.84 -3.80 14.00
C ASN A 79 -4.19 -3.14 14.27
N LYS A 80 -4.41 -1.92 13.75
CA LYS A 80 -5.72 -1.27 13.76
C LYS A 80 -6.76 -2.10 13.01
N SER A 81 -6.45 -2.66 11.84
CA SER A 81 -7.41 -3.49 11.11
C SER A 81 -7.76 -4.78 11.87
N LEU A 82 -6.78 -5.40 12.54
CA LEU A 82 -6.97 -6.60 13.36
C LEU A 82 -7.77 -6.30 14.65
N ALA A 83 -7.45 -5.20 15.35
CA ALA A 83 -8.16 -4.80 16.56
C ALA A 83 -9.60 -4.35 16.27
N LYS A 84 -9.81 -3.61 15.17
CA LYS A 84 -11.14 -3.12 14.75
C LYS A 84 -12.05 -4.19 14.15
N GLN A 85 -11.61 -5.45 14.02
CA GLN A 85 -12.50 -6.57 13.70
C GLN A 85 -13.66 -6.72 14.69
N LYS A 86 -13.57 -6.11 15.89
CA LYS A 86 -14.61 -6.17 16.91
C LYS A 86 -15.74 -5.13 16.80
N GLU A 87 -15.56 -3.98 16.13
CA GLU A 87 -16.59 -2.90 16.16
C GLU A 87 -16.94 -2.20 14.83
N GLN A 88 -16.05 -2.12 13.82
CA GLN A 88 -16.29 -1.30 12.59
C GLN A 88 -15.78 -1.93 11.28
N SER A 89 -15.57 -3.24 11.27
CA SER A 89 -14.80 -3.97 10.25
C SER A 89 -15.39 -4.03 8.83
N ARG A 90 -16.66 -3.64 8.65
CA ARG A 90 -17.33 -3.79 7.36
C ARG A 90 -16.71 -2.90 6.28
N TYR A 91 -16.47 -1.62 6.53
CA TYR A 91 -16.02 -0.70 5.47
C TYR A 91 -14.73 -1.12 4.72
N TYR A 92 -13.74 -1.65 5.44
CA TYR A 92 -12.45 -2.08 4.85
C TYR A 92 -12.48 -3.48 4.21
N SER A 93 -13.50 -4.29 4.49
CA SER A 93 -13.59 -5.69 4.04
C SER A 93 -14.82 -5.97 3.18
N GLN A 94 -15.79 -5.06 3.19
CA GLN A 94 -17.03 -5.16 2.44
C GLN A 94 -16.74 -4.80 0.99
N ARG A 95 -17.22 -5.67 0.10
CA ARG A 95 -17.23 -5.40 -1.32
C ARG A 95 -17.99 -4.10 -1.58
N ALA A 96 -17.48 -3.33 -2.52
CA ALA A 96 -18.14 -2.11 -2.94
C ALA A 96 -19.58 -2.39 -3.42
N SER A 97 -20.47 -1.44 -3.15
CA SER A 97 -21.83 -1.50 -3.69
C SER A 97 -21.82 -1.27 -5.21
N PHE A 98 -22.81 -1.80 -5.93
CA PHE A 98 -22.97 -1.52 -7.37
C PHE A 98 -23.07 -0.02 -7.67
N SER A 99 -23.72 0.76 -6.81
CA SER A 99 -23.82 2.21 -6.98
C SER A 99 -22.44 2.89 -6.87
N SER A 100 -21.60 2.44 -5.93
CA SER A 100 -20.23 2.94 -5.78
C SER A 100 -19.38 2.59 -7.00
N ILE A 101 -19.50 1.35 -7.51
CA ILE A 101 -18.79 0.90 -8.72
C ILE A 101 -19.21 1.72 -9.94
N PHE A 102 -20.51 1.99 -10.09
CA PHE A 102 -21.02 2.78 -11.20
C PHE A 102 -20.43 4.20 -11.20
N LYS A 103 -20.45 4.88 -10.04
CA LYS A 103 -19.85 6.20 -9.87
C LYS A 103 -18.34 6.19 -10.12
N LEU A 104 -17.65 5.15 -9.66
CA LEU A 104 -16.22 4.99 -9.89
C LEU A 104 -15.90 4.95 -11.40
N ASN A 105 -16.67 4.19 -12.17
CA ASN A 105 -16.46 4.07 -13.61
C ASN A 105 -16.65 5.42 -14.33
N GLU A 106 -17.65 6.22 -13.93
CA GLU A 106 -17.82 7.59 -14.44
C GLU A 106 -16.59 8.45 -14.13
N VAL A 107 -16.13 8.44 -12.88
CA VAL A 107 -14.94 9.21 -12.45
C VAL A 107 -13.69 8.78 -13.21
N LEU A 108 -13.47 7.48 -13.41
CA LEU A 108 -12.32 6.97 -14.15
C LEU A 108 -12.34 7.44 -15.60
N LEU A 109 -13.49 7.30 -16.27
CA LEU A 109 -13.67 7.70 -17.66
C LEU A 109 -13.45 9.20 -17.84
N ASP A 110 -14.02 10.02 -16.97
CA ASP A 110 -13.87 11.49 -17.01
C ASP A 110 -12.42 11.96 -16.83
N ASN A 111 -11.56 11.14 -16.21
CA ASN A 111 -10.16 11.46 -15.95
C ASN A 111 -9.19 10.68 -16.85
N GLY A 112 -9.67 9.91 -17.84
CA GLY A 112 -8.83 9.17 -18.78
C GLY A 112 -8.11 7.96 -18.16
N TYR A 113 -8.76 7.30 -17.20
CA TYR A 113 -8.27 6.09 -16.54
C TYR A 113 -9.22 4.91 -16.73
N ASP A 114 -8.69 3.70 -16.52
CA ASP A 114 -9.45 2.45 -16.46
C ASP A 114 -8.88 1.55 -15.34
N LEU A 115 -9.61 0.48 -14.99
CA LEU A 115 -9.18 -0.49 -13.99
C LEU A 115 -8.40 -1.64 -14.64
N SER A 116 -7.27 -2.02 -14.03
CA SER A 116 -6.52 -3.22 -14.40
C SER A 116 -7.15 -4.53 -13.89
N ILE A 117 -8.10 -4.42 -12.94
CA ILE A 117 -8.81 -5.54 -12.32
C ILE A 117 -10.32 -5.33 -12.39
N PRO A 118 -11.14 -6.40 -12.45
CA PRO A 118 -12.58 -6.26 -12.41
C PRO A 118 -13.06 -5.56 -11.12
N ALA A 119 -13.92 -4.54 -11.27
CA ALA A 119 -14.41 -3.72 -10.16
C ALA A 119 -15.12 -4.51 -9.04
N GLN A 120 -15.64 -5.71 -9.35
CA GLN A 120 -16.25 -6.62 -8.38
C GLN A 120 -15.29 -7.09 -7.26
N TYR A 121 -13.98 -6.99 -7.48
CA TYR A 121 -12.96 -7.36 -6.48
C TYR A 121 -12.58 -6.19 -5.56
N LEU A 122 -13.10 -4.98 -5.81
CA LEU A 122 -12.80 -3.80 -5.02
C LEU A 122 -13.67 -3.76 -3.75
N THR A 123 -13.04 -3.36 -2.65
CA THR A 123 -13.74 -2.95 -1.43
C THR A 123 -14.18 -1.49 -1.52
N GLN A 124 -15.08 -1.04 -0.64
CA GLN A 124 -15.45 0.38 -0.60
C GLN A 124 -14.25 1.28 -0.32
N CYS A 125 -13.33 0.83 0.55
CA CYS A 125 -12.08 1.55 0.80
C CYS A 125 -11.21 1.65 -0.46
N ASP A 126 -11.14 0.60 -1.28
CA ASP A 126 -10.41 0.65 -2.55
C ASP A 126 -11.00 1.68 -3.50
N ILE A 127 -12.34 1.75 -3.61
CA ILE A 127 -13.03 2.76 -4.43
C ILE A 127 -12.63 4.17 -3.99
N ASP A 128 -12.76 4.46 -2.69
CA ASP A 128 -12.49 5.80 -2.17
C ASP A 128 -11.01 6.19 -2.37
N CYS A 129 -10.09 5.22 -2.26
CA CYS A 129 -8.68 5.44 -2.53
C CYS A 129 -8.38 5.65 -4.02
N ILE A 130 -9.05 4.91 -4.92
CA ILE A 130 -8.93 5.08 -6.37
C ILE A 130 -9.45 6.47 -6.76
N GLU A 131 -10.65 6.85 -6.30
CA GLU A 131 -11.22 8.17 -6.58
C GLU A 131 -10.28 9.30 -6.12
N LYS A 132 -9.72 9.18 -4.91
CA LYS A 132 -8.76 10.15 -4.40
C LYS A 132 -7.51 10.21 -5.29
N PHE A 133 -6.96 9.06 -5.68
CA PHE A 133 -5.79 9.00 -6.53
C PHE A 133 -6.05 9.66 -7.89
N VAL A 134 -7.16 9.32 -8.55
CA VAL A 134 -7.54 9.87 -9.85
C VAL A 134 -7.70 11.39 -9.80
N LYS A 135 -8.31 11.93 -8.73
CA LYS A 135 -8.58 13.37 -8.57
C LYS A 135 -7.35 14.18 -8.13
N THR A 136 -6.43 13.58 -7.38
CA THR A 136 -5.34 14.34 -6.71
C THR A 136 -3.93 13.92 -7.11
N GLY A 137 -3.78 12.80 -7.81
CA GLY A 137 -2.50 12.16 -8.10
C GLY A 137 -1.82 11.51 -6.89
N ASN A 138 -2.45 11.56 -5.70
CA ASN A 138 -1.84 11.11 -4.45
C ASN A 138 -2.41 9.79 -3.96
N ILE A 139 -1.53 8.92 -3.46
CA ILE A 139 -1.88 7.66 -2.80
C ILE A 139 -1.41 7.72 -1.35
N ASP A 140 -2.29 7.35 -0.42
CA ASP A 140 -1.99 7.30 1.01
C ASP A 140 -1.10 6.10 1.37
N LEU A 141 -0.34 6.24 2.45
CA LEU A 141 0.51 5.16 2.96
C LEU A 141 -0.32 3.92 3.31
N GLY A 142 0.15 2.76 2.85
CA GLY A 142 -0.53 1.47 3.03
C GLY A 142 -1.51 1.11 1.91
N ASN A 143 -1.81 2.06 1.01
CA ASN A 143 -2.67 1.87 -0.15
C ASN A 143 -1.91 1.94 -1.47
N GLU A 144 -0.58 1.79 -1.46
CA GLU A 144 0.24 1.83 -2.68
C GLU A 144 -0.21 0.84 -3.77
N LYS A 145 -0.90 -0.26 -3.42
CA LYS A 145 -1.53 -1.19 -4.37
C LYS A 145 -2.43 -0.51 -5.41
N ILE A 146 -3.04 0.63 -5.06
CA ILE A 146 -3.95 1.40 -5.94
C ILE A 146 -3.24 1.85 -7.21
N PHE A 147 -1.93 2.12 -7.15
CA PHE A 147 -1.13 2.46 -8.32
C PHE A 147 -1.21 1.40 -9.41
N ASN A 148 -1.31 0.12 -9.03
CA ASN A 148 -1.39 -0.99 -9.97
C ASN A 148 -2.84 -1.34 -10.36
N TYR A 149 -3.85 -0.74 -9.72
CA TYR A 149 -5.27 -0.97 -10.03
C TYR A 149 -5.78 -0.04 -11.11
N VAL A 150 -5.12 1.08 -11.34
CA VAL A 150 -5.55 2.13 -12.24
C VAL A 150 -4.55 2.23 -13.39
N VAL A 151 -5.05 2.19 -14.63
CA VAL A 151 -4.25 2.30 -15.85
C VAL A 151 -4.69 3.54 -16.59
N LYS A 152 -3.74 4.35 -17.05
CA LYS A 152 -4.05 5.52 -17.86
C LYS A 152 -4.33 5.06 -19.30
N THR A 153 -5.51 5.37 -19.81
CA THR A 153 -5.98 4.97 -21.15
C THR A 153 -5.82 6.06 -22.20
N VAL A 154 -5.45 7.28 -21.77
CA VAL A 154 -5.30 8.48 -22.62
C VAL A 154 -3.92 9.11 -22.47
#